data_AF-A0A5E5QJ11-F1
#
_entry.id   AF-A0A5E5QJ11-F1
#
_cell.length_a   1.000
_cell.length_b   1.000
_cell.length_c   1.000
_cell.angle_alpha   90.00
_cell.angle_beta   90.00
_cell.angle_gamma   90.00
#
_symmetry.space_group_name_H-M   'P 1'
#
loop_
_entity.id
_entity.type
_entity.pdbx_description
1 polymer ?
#
loop_
_entity_poly.entity_id
_entity_poly.type
_entity_poly.pdbx_seq_one_letter_code
_entity_poly.pdbx_strand_id
1 'polypeptide(L)'
;EIYSTAYAFAALKADGSITAWGDSGSGGSGAPAGSGYTKIYSTYGAFAALKADGSITAWDDSNRGGIDAPTDKNYIEIYSTATAFAALKADGSVTAWGDSGSGGSDAPAGSGYTKIYSTFGAFAALKTDGSIKAWGDSDFGGTGAPADSGYTKIYSTWAAFAALKADGSITAWGDSGSGGSDAPAGSGYTKIYSTGTAFAALKADGSIKAWGYSRSGGTGAPTDSGYTKIYSTDSAFAALKADGSITVWGDPGSGGIDAPAGSGYTKIYSNENAFAVLEADGSITMWGWGGADDEASSAPTDSGYTKIYSNNWSFVALKADGSITAWGGFNNGGTGAPTDSGYIKIYSTMYAFAAVKADGSITAWGSPNRGGTISTATDLNIDY
;
A
#
# COMPACT_ATOMS: atom_id res chain seq x y z
N GLU A 1 -0.84 17.52 4.79
CA GLU A 1 -0.50 16.11 4.47
C GLU A 1 -0.51 15.89 2.96
N ILE A 2 0.30 14.96 2.43
CA ILE A 2 0.39 14.67 0.99
C ILE A 2 -0.20 13.28 0.71
N TYR A 3 -1.02 13.19 -0.33
CA TYR A 3 -1.71 12.00 -0.84
C TYR A 3 -1.35 11.81 -2.32
N SER A 4 -1.43 10.60 -2.86
CA SER A 4 -1.01 10.31 -4.23
C SER A 4 -1.85 9.25 -4.94
N THR A 5 -2.10 9.44 -6.24
CA THR A 5 -2.52 8.37 -7.16
C THR A 5 -1.29 7.68 -7.76
N ALA A 6 -1.48 6.80 -8.75
CA ALA A 6 -0.38 6.26 -9.54
C ALA A 6 0.39 7.34 -10.32
N TYR A 7 -0.21 8.51 -10.60
CA TYR A 7 0.32 9.50 -11.53
C TYR A 7 0.29 10.95 -11.02
N ALA A 8 -0.31 11.22 -9.87
CA ALA A 8 -0.49 12.58 -9.34
C ALA A 8 -0.40 12.66 -7.81
N PHE A 9 -0.29 13.88 -7.30
CA PHE A 9 -0.29 14.23 -5.89
C PHE A 9 -1.43 15.18 -5.53
N ALA A 10 -1.88 15.12 -4.28
CA ALA A 10 -2.74 16.11 -3.67
C ALA A 10 -2.23 16.44 -2.25
N ALA A 11 -2.05 17.73 -1.97
CA ALA A 11 -1.74 18.25 -0.65
C ALA A 11 -3.02 18.73 0.04
N LEU A 12 -3.31 18.18 1.22
CA LEU A 12 -4.28 18.73 2.16
C LEU A 12 -3.57 19.70 3.10
N LYS A 13 -3.95 20.99 3.05
CA LYS A 13 -3.38 22.05 3.91
C LYS A 13 -4.07 22.07 5.28
N ALA A 14 -3.45 22.74 6.25
CA ALA A 14 -3.97 22.83 7.63
C ALA A 14 -5.33 23.51 7.73
N ASP A 15 -5.62 24.45 6.82
CA ASP A 15 -6.93 25.09 6.70
C ASP A 15 -8.00 24.18 6.05
N GLY A 16 -7.61 22.99 5.60
CA GLY A 16 -8.47 22.01 4.93
C GLY A 16 -8.68 22.29 3.44
N SER A 17 -7.89 23.17 2.81
CA SER A 17 -7.88 23.35 1.35
C SER A 17 -6.96 22.34 0.65
N ILE A 18 -7.18 22.13 -0.66
CA ILE A 18 -6.47 21.11 -1.45
C ILE A 18 -5.72 21.75 -2.61
N THR A 19 -4.50 21.28 -2.86
CA THR A 19 -3.72 21.60 -4.07
C THR A 19 -3.22 20.31 -4.70
N ALA A 20 -3.42 20.13 -6.01
CA ALA A 20 -2.99 18.93 -6.73
C ALA A 20 -2.01 19.27 -7.86
N TRP A 21 -1.12 18.33 -8.18
CA TRP A 21 -0.15 18.43 -9.27
C TRP A 21 0.21 17.04 -9.82
N GLY A 22 0.68 16.96 -11.07
CA GLY A 22 1.01 15.71 -11.77
C GLY A 22 0.23 15.58 -13.08
N ASP A 23 -0.04 14.34 -13.51
CA ASP A 23 -0.80 14.09 -14.73
C ASP A 23 -2.25 14.62 -14.63
N SER A 24 -2.64 15.47 -15.58
CA SER A 24 -3.92 16.18 -15.55
C SER A 24 -5.14 15.31 -15.85
N GLY A 25 -4.95 14.07 -16.33
CA GLY A 25 -6.02 13.08 -16.52
C GLY A 25 -5.96 11.97 -15.46
N SER A 26 -5.25 12.18 -14.36
CA SER A 26 -5.08 11.21 -13.28
C SER A 26 -5.01 11.83 -11.88
N GLY A 27 -5.63 12.99 -11.71
CA GLY A 27 -5.80 13.69 -10.43
C GLY A 27 -4.88 14.90 -10.26
N GLY A 28 -3.96 15.14 -11.19
CA GLY A 28 -2.94 16.19 -11.10
C GLY A 28 -3.45 17.59 -11.40
N SER A 29 -4.73 17.74 -11.75
CA SER A 29 -5.40 19.02 -11.92
C SER A 29 -6.82 18.97 -11.34
N GLY A 30 -7.51 20.12 -11.31
CA GLY A 30 -8.94 20.13 -10.94
C GLY A 30 -9.25 19.89 -9.46
N ALA A 31 -8.29 20.08 -8.56
CA ALA A 31 -8.53 20.03 -7.12
C ALA A 31 -9.71 20.95 -6.73
N PRO A 32 -10.61 20.50 -5.84
CA PRO A 32 -11.80 21.25 -5.53
C PRO A 32 -11.48 22.56 -4.79
N ALA A 33 -12.21 23.61 -5.14
CA ALA A 33 -12.11 24.89 -4.46
C ALA A 33 -12.71 24.82 -3.04
N GLY A 34 -12.17 25.65 -2.14
CA GLY A 34 -12.66 25.78 -0.77
C GLY A 34 -11.81 25.03 0.26
N SER A 35 -12.35 24.92 1.46
CA SER A 35 -11.65 24.38 2.63
C SER A 35 -12.54 23.44 3.47
N GLY A 36 -12.01 22.93 4.59
CA GLY A 36 -12.72 22.02 5.49
C GLY A 36 -12.67 20.54 5.09
N TYR A 37 -11.84 20.18 4.11
CA TYR A 37 -11.50 18.78 3.85
C TYR A 37 -10.60 18.25 4.97
N THR A 38 -10.75 16.96 5.28
CA THR A 38 -10.08 16.29 6.41
C THR A 38 -9.26 15.09 5.98
N LYS A 39 -9.62 14.45 4.85
CA LYS A 39 -8.93 13.30 4.27
C LYS A 39 -9.06 13.31 2.75
N ILE A 40 -8.07 12.75 2.07
CA ILE A 40 -8.08 12.52 0.62
C ILE A 40 -7.83 11.02 0.35
N TYR A 41 -8.51 10.50 -0.66
CA TYR A 41 -8.46 9.12 -1.12
C TYR A 41 -8.25 9.10 -2.63
N SER A 42 -7.72 8.00 -3.15
CA SER A 42 -7.34 7.90 -4.56
C SER A 42 -7.65 6.53 -5.16
N THR A 43 -8.05 6.54 -6.43
CA THR A 43 -7.95 5.39 -7.35
C THR A 43 -6.68 5.56 -8.20
N TYR A 44 -6.53 4.79 -9.28
CA TYR A 44 -5.39 4.97 -10.20
C TYR A 44 -5.45 6.27 -11.00
N GLY A 45 -6.63 6.89 -11.16
CA GLY A 45 -6.78 8.09 -11.98
C GLY A 45 -7.70 9.18 -11.40
N ALA A 46 -8.26 8.99 -10.22
CA ALA A 46 -9.12 9.99 -9.60
C ALA A 46 -8.82 10.16 -8.11
N PHE A 47 -9.27 11.28 -7.56
CA PHE A 47 -9.25 11.54 -6.13
C PHE A 47 -10.67 11.77 -5.60
N ALA A 48 -10.86 11.47 -4.31
CA ALA A 48 -12.04 11.83 -3.55
C ALA A 48 -11.61 12.44 -2.20
N ALA A 49 -12.20 13.55 -1.80
CA ALA A 49 -11.92 14.25 -0.55
C ALA A 49 -13.15 14.27 0.36
N LEU A 50 -12.92 13.99 1.65
CA LEU A 50 -13.94 13.92 2.69
C LEU A 50 -13.88 15.14 3.60
N LYS A 51 -15.02 15.79 3.85
CA LYS A 51 -15.16 16.89 4.81
C LYS A 51 -15.56 16.40 6.20
N ALA A 52 -15.38 17.27 7.21
CA ALA A 52 -15.76 16.97 8.60
C ALA A 52 -17.26 16.70 8.79
N ASP A 53 -18.13 17.25 7.93
CA ASP A 53 -19.57 16.97 7.93
C ASP A 53 -19.94 15.66 7.20
N GLY A 54 -18.92 14.93 6.72
CA GLY A 54 -19.06 13.69 5.99
C GLY A 54 -19.53 13.86 4.56
N SER A 55 -19.48 15.05 3.96
CA SER A 55 -19.69 15.25 2.52
C SER A 55 -18.43 14.92 1.70
N ILE A 56 -18.63 14.48 0.45
CA ILE A 56 -17.56 14.01 -0.43
C ILE A 56 -17.49 14.88 -1.68
N THR A 57 -16.28 15.14 -2.16
CA THR A 57 -16.03 15.72 -3.49
C THR A 57 -15.03 14.86 -4.24
N ALA A 58 -15.34 14.43 -5.45
CA ALA A 58 -14.39 13.73 -6.33
C ALA A 58 -14.01 14.60 -7.53
N TRP A 59 -12.86 14.33 -8.12
CA TRP A 59 -12.39 15.02 -9.32
C TRP A 59 -11.51 14.12 -10.21
N ASP A 60 -11.36 14.57 -11.46
CA ASP A 60 -10.51 14.01 -12.53
C ASP A 60 -11.15 12.85 -13.32
N ASP A 61 -10.48 11.71 -13.54
CA ASP A 61 -10.93 10.67 -14.47
C ASP A 61 -12.35 10.16 -14.14
N SER A 62 -13.30 10.52 -15.00
CA SER A 62 -14.71 10.18 -14.84
C SER A 62 -14.97 8.67 -14.84
N ASN A 63 -14.16 7.91 -15.57
CA ASN A 63 -14.30 6.45 -15.63
C ASN A 63 -13.67 5.77 -14.41
N ARG A 64 -12.97 6.52 -13.56
CA ARG A 64 -12.30 6.00 -12.35
C ARG A 64 -12.83 6.63 -11.06
N GLY A 65 -14.06 7.13 -11.09
CA GLY A 65 -14.74 7.70 -9.94
C GLY A 65 -14.42 9.18 -9.66
N GLY A 66 -13.83 9.89 -10.64
CA GLY A 66 -13.57 11.32 -10.57
C GLY A 66 -14.82 12.20 -10.70
N ILE A 67 -15.97 11.60 -11.01
CA ILE A 67 -17.28 12.27 -11.02
C ILE A 67 -18.30 11.44 -10.24
N ASP A 68 -19.49 12.02 -10.03
CA ASP A 68 -20.66 11.35 -9.45
C ASP A 68 -20.44 10.81 -8.01
N ALA A 69 -19.58 11.48 -7.25
CA ALA A 69 -19.51 11.27 -5.81
C ALA A 69 -20.89 11.48 -5.15
N PRO A 70 -21.23 10.69 -4.11
CA PRO A 70 -22.53 10.78 -3.48
C PRO A 70 -22.77 12.15 -2.84
N THR A 71 -24.01 12.64 -2.95
CA THR A 71 -24.44 13.95 -2.42
C THR A 71 -24.90 13.89 -0.96
N ASP A 72 -25.05 12.69 -0.42
CA ASP A 72 -25.36 12.45 0.99
C ASP A 72 -24.23 12.90 1.93
N LYS A 73 -24.54 12.97 3.22
CA LYS A 73 -23.59 13.32 4.30
C LYS A 73 -23.36 12.16 5.27
N ASN A 74 -22.55 12.42 6.29
CA ASN A 74 -22.22 11.49 7.39
C ASN A 74 -21.37 10.28 6.97
N TYR A 75 -20.67 10.38 5.84
CA TYR A 75 -19.59 9.45 5.52
C TYR A 75 -18.41 9.67 6.48
N ILE A 76 -17.77 8.58 6.90
CA ILE A 76 -16.66 8.60 7.86
C ILE A 76 -15.35 8.11 7.26
N GLU A 77 -15.43 7.33 6.18
CA GLU A 77 -14.28 6.71 5.52
C GLU A 77 -14.61 6.39 4.06
N ILE A 78 -13.62 6.48 3.18
CA ILE A 78 -13.71 6.07 1.77
C ILE A 78 -12.68 4.97 1.52
N TYR A 79 -13.03 4.03 0.66
CA TYR A 79 -12.20 2.92 0.21
C TYR A 79 -12.16 2.92 -1.31
N SER A 80 -11.10 2.36 -1.89
CA SER A 80 -10.94 2.33 -3.34
C SER A 80 -10.47 0.96 -3.85
N THR A 81 -10.98 0.59 -5.02
CA THR A 81 -10.34 -0.37 -5.94
C THR A 81 -9.43 0.41 -6.89
N ALA A 82 -8.96 -0.22 -7.98
CA ALA A 82 -8.16 0.50 -8.98
C ALA A 82 -8.93 1.62 -9.68
N THR A 83 -10.26 1.49 -9.82
CA THR A 83 -11.09 2.38 -10.64
C THR A 83 -12.45 2.74 -10.01
N ALA A 84 -12.76 2.29 -8.79
CA ALA A 84 -14.00 2.63 -8.09
C ALA A 84 -13.76 3.04 -6.63
N PHE A 85 -14.75 3.72 -6.06
CA PHE A 85 -14.79 4.12 -4.66
C PHE A 85 -16.00 3.52 -3.94
N ALA A 86 -15.85 3.28 -2.64
CA ALA A 86 -16.92 2.94 -1.71
C ALA A 86 -16.80 3.78 -0.43
N ALA A 87 -17.85 4.50 -0.06
CA ALA A 87 -17.90 5.31 1.14
C ALA A 87 -18.79 4.67 2.22
N LEU A 88 -18.25 4.63 3.45
CA LEU A 88 -18.89 4.07 4.63
C LEU A 88 -19.47 5.20 5.50
N LYS A 89 -20.74 5.08 5.89
CA LYS A 89 -21.39 6.00 6.86
C LYS A 89 -21.24 5.51 8.30
N ALA A 90 -21.47 6.41 9.26
CA ALA A 90 -21.40 6.09 10.69
C ALA A 90 -22.42 5.03 11.16
N ASP A 91 -23.56 4.90 10.48
CA ASP A 91 -24.54 3.83 10.72
C ASP A 91 -24.10 2.48 10.12
N GLY A 92 -23.01 2.47 9.36
CA GLY A 92 -22.48 1.33 8.66
C GLY A 92 -23.17 1.04 7.33
N SER A 93 -23.92 1.97 6.75
CA SER A 93 -24.39 1.87 5.35
C SER A 93 -23.28 2.25 4.36
N VAL A 94 -23.34 1.69 3.13
CA VAL A 94 -22.29 1.85 2.11
C VAL A 94 -22.87 2.45 0.83
N THR A 95 -22.13 3.35 0.18
CA THR A 95 -22.44 3.86 -1.16
C THR A 95 -21.20 3.71 -2.04
N ALA A 96 -21.35 3.23 -3.26
CA ALA A 96 -20.26 3.11 -4.23
C ALA A 96 -20.50 3.98 -5.46
N TRP A 97 -19.41 4.39 -6.11
CA TRP A 97 -19.41 5.13 -7.38
C TRP A 97 -18.11 4.86 -8.16
N GLY A 98 -18.10 5.20 -9.46
CA GLY A 98 -16.99 4.92 -10.38
C GLY A 98 -17.30 3.78 -11.34
N ASP A 99 -16.27 3.05 -11.79
CA ASP A 99 -16.43 1.93 -12.72
C ASP A 99 -17.28 0.80 -12.11
N SER A 100 -18.43 0.52 -12.71
CA SER A 100 -19.36 -0.51 -12.23
C SER A 100 -18.76 -1.92 -12.26
N GLY A 101 -17.91 -2.22 -13.24
CA GLY A 101 -17.20 -3.50 -13.31
C GLY A 101 -16.29 -3.73 -12.12
N SER A 102 -15.73 -2.64 -11.57
CA SER A 102 -14.80 -2.66 -10.44
C SER A 102 -15.45 -2.37 -9.09
N GLY A 103 -16.78 -2.54 -8.99
CA GLY A 103 -17.55 -2.34 -7.75
C GLY A 103 -18.02 -0.91 -7.50
N GLY A 104 -17.97 -0.04 -8.51
CA GLY A 104 -18.52 1.32 -8.50
C GLY A 104 -20.05 1.38 -8.51
N SER A 105 -20.71 0.22 -8.57
CA SER A 105 -22.15 0.07 -8.38
C SER A 105 -22.45 -1.09 -7.45
N ASP A 106 -23.72 -1.27 -7.09
CA ASP A 106 -24.22 -2.46 -6.40
C ASP A 106 -23.60 -2.70 -5.00
N ALA A 107 -23.22 -1.61 -4.34
CA ALA A 107 -22.85 -1.65 -2.92
C ALA A 107 -23.95 -2.35 -2.10
N PRO A 108 -23.56 -3.15 -1.08
CA PRO A 108 -24.51 -3.97 -0.35
C PRO A 108 -25.52 -3.10 0.41
N ALA A 109 -26.80 -3.45 0.28
CA ALA A 109 -27.88 -2.78 0.98
C ALA A 109 -27.84 -3.04 2.50
N GLY A 110 -28.41 -2.10 3.27
CA GLY A 110 -28.50 -2.18 4.72
C GLY A 110 -27.38 -1.45 5.44
N SER A 111 -27.23 -1.74 6.73
CA SER A 111 -26.31 -1.05 7.63
C SER A 111 -25.56 -2.03 8.55
N GLY A 112 -24.73 -1.49 9.44
CA GLY A 112 -23.90 -2.26 10.38
C GLY A 112 -22.59 -2.80 9.82
N TYR A 113 -22.19 -2.38 8.61
CA TYR A 113 -20.82 -2.60 8.14
C TYR A 113 -19.85 -1.71 8.93
N THR A 114 -18.70 -2.26 9.28
CA THR A 114 -17.70 -1.59 10.14
C THR A 114 -16.41 -1.28 9.39
N LYS A 115 -16.14 -2.03 8.31
CA LYS A 115 -14.93 -1.88 7.51
C LYS A 115 -15.13 -2.44 6.12
N ILE A 116 -14.52 -1.81 5.13
CA ILE A 116 -14.45 -2.30 3.76
C ILE A 116 -13.00 -2.64 3.44
N TYR A 117 -12.82 -3.65 2.60
CA TYR A 117 -11.54 -4.11 2.05
C TYR A 117 -11.69 -4.19 0.54
N SER A 118 -10.59 -4.09 -0.18
CA SER A 118 -10.59 -4.12 -1.64
C SER A 118 -9.50 -5.06 -2.18
N THR A 119 -9.80 -5.66 -3.31
CA THR A 119 -8.85 -6.16 -4.30
C THR A 119 -8.73 -5.10 -5.40
N PHE A 120 -8.09 -5.42 -6.52
CA PHE A 120 -7.96 -4.47 -7.62
C PHE A 120 -9.31 -4.15 -8.30
N GLY A 121 -10.25 -5.09 -8.31
CA GLY A 121 -11.53 -4.97 -9.01
C GLY A 121 -12.77 -5.25 -8.16
N ALA A 122 -12.63 -5.53 -6.87
CA ALA A 122 -13.77 -5.85 -6.01
C ALA A 122 -13.62 -5.32 -4.59
N PHE A 123 -14.76 -5.26 -3.88
CA PHE A 123 -14.84 -4.88 -2.48
C PHE A 123 -15.41 -6.02 -1.63
N ALA A 124 -15.05 -6.02 -0.35
CA ALA A 124 -15.63 -6.85 0.69
C ALA A 124 -15.91 -6.03 1.97
N ALA A 125 -17.15 -5.99 2.42
CA ALA A 125 -17.57 -5.28 3.63
C ALA A 125 -17.81 -6.25 4.79
N LEU A 126 -17.23 -5.92 5.95
CA LEU A 126 -17.26 -6.72 7.19
C LEU A 126 -18.20 -6.08 8.23
N LYS A 127 -19.11 -6.86 8.80
CA LYS A 127 -19.99 -6.44 9.92
C LYS A 127 -19.41 -6.78 11.29
N THR A 128 -19.98 -6.19 12.34
CA THR A 128 -19.58 -6.44 13.74
C THR A 128 -19.73 -7.91 14.16
N ASP A 129 -20.73 -8.62 13.65
CA ASP A 129 -20.92 -10.06 13.89
C ASP A 129 -19.92 -10.93 13.11
N GLY A 130 -19.09 -10.30 12.27
CA GLY A 130 -18.12 -10.95 11.42
C GLY A 130 -18.67 -11.52 10.14
N SER A 131 -19.92 -11.23 9.74
CA SER A 131 -20.43 -11.58 8.41
C SER A 131 -19.85 -10.67 7.32
N ILE A 132 -19.71 -11.22 6.10
CA ILE A 132 -19.06 -10.56 4.97
C ILE A 132 -20.02 -10.46 3.78
N LYS A 133 -20.00 -9.31 3.08
CA LYS A 133 -20.59 -9.16 1.74
C LYS A 133 -19.55 -8.65 0.75
N ALA A 134 -19.43 -9.30 -0.39
CA ALA A 134 -18.58 -8.86 -1.49
C ALA A 134 -19.42 -8.39 -2.68
N TRP A 135 -18.85 -7.48 -3.47
CA TRP A 135 -19.41 -6.97 -4.72
C TRP A 135 -18.30 -6.45 -5.64
N GLY A 136 -18.61 -6.23 -6.92
CA GLY A 136 -17.65 -5.89 -7.98
C GLY A 136 -17.35 -7.09 -8.88
N ASP A 137 -16.17 -7.09 -9.52
CA ASP A 137 -15.79 -8.11 -10.48
C ASP A 137 -15.67 -9.50 -9.82
N SER A 138 -16.35 -10.51 -10.37
CA SER A 138 -16.32 -11.88 -9.88
C SER A 138 -14.93 -12.50 -9.92
N ASP A 139 -14.12 -12.17 -10.93
CA ASP A 139 -12.76 -12.71 -11.11
C ASP A 139 -11.79 -12.12 -10.09
N PHE A 140 -12.15 -10.99 -9.45
CA PHE A 140 -11.38 -10.35 -8.39
C PHE A 140 -11.98 -10.57 -6.99
N GLY A 141 -12.91 -11.51 -6.84
CA GLY A 141 -13.53 -11.84 -5.54
C GLY A 141 -14.75 -11.00 -5.17
N GLY A 142 -15.36 -10.31 -6.14
CA GLY A 142 -16.64 -9.61 -5.98
C GLY A 142 -17.83 -10.54 -5.73
N THR A 143 -17.63 -11.85 -5.85
CA THR A 143 -18.60 -12.89 -5.47
C THR A 143 -17.90 -14.00 -4.68
N GLY A 144 -18.67 -14.90 -4.06
CA GLY A 144 -18.12 -16.07 -3.37
C GLY A 144 -17.63 -15.84 -1.94
N ALA A 145 -17.91 -14.67 -1.35
CA ALA A 145 -17.65 -14.43 0.06
C ALA A 145 -18.33 -15.48 0.97
N PRO A 146 -17.71 -15.86 2.10
CA PRO A 146 -18.25 -16.88 2.99
C PRO A 146 -19.63 -16.50 3.54
N ALA A 147 -20.50 -17.50 3.69
CA ALA A 147 -21.89 -17.31 4.13
C ALA A 147 -22.04 -17.28 5.67
N ASP A 148 -21.04 -17.76 6.40
CA ASP A 148 -21.00 -17.76 7.86
C ASP A 148 -20.38 -16.48 8.43
N SER A 149 -20.25 -16.42 9.75
CA SER A 149 -19.84 -15.22 10.49
C SER A 149 -18.69 -15.52 11.47
N GLY A 150 -18.32 -14.51 12.28
CA GLY A 150 -17.20 -14.59 13.24
C GLY A 150 -15.84 -14.23 12.65
N TYR A 151 -15.78 -13.71 11.42
CA TYR A 151 -14.56 -13.14 10.87
C TYR A 151 -14.23 -11.81 11.55
N THR A 152 -12.94 -11.58 11.77
CA THR A 152 -12.43 -10.39 12.48
C THR A 152 -11.62 -9.47 11.58
N LYS A 153 -11.09 -10.02 10.48
CA LYS A 153 -10.25 -9.28 9.54
C LYS A 153 -10.24 -9.94 8.17
N ILE A 154 -10.12 -9.11 7.13
CA ILE A 154 -9.95 -9.55 5.75
C ILE A 154 -8.58 -9.04 5.26
N TYR A 155 -7.95 -9.83 4.40
CA TYR A 155 -6.71 -9.55 3.72
C TYR A 155 -6.92 -9.77 2.23
N SER A 156 -6.14 -9.11 1.39
CA SER A 156 -6.29 -9.18 -0.07
C SER A 156 -4.95 -9.44 -0.75
N THR A 157 -4.99 -10.13 -1.88
CA THR A 157 -3.99 -10.06 -2.96
C THR A 157 -4.55 -9.15 -4.07
N TRP A 158 -3.95 -9.18 -5.26
CA TRP A 158 -4.49 -8.48 -6.43
C TRP A 158 -5.94 -8.89 -6.72
N ALA A 159 -6.24 -10.18 -6.73
CA ALA A 159 -7.53 -10.71 -7.20
C ALA A 159 -8.23 -11.70 -6.24
N ALA A 160 -7.74 -11.83 -5.00
CA ALA A 160 -8.37 -12.70 -4.02
C ALA A 160 -8.43 -12.08 -2.61
N PHE A 161 -9.34 -12.61 -1.80
CA PHE A 161 -9.49 -12.27 -0.40
C PHE A 161 -9.23 -13.48 0.49
N ALA A 162 -8.74 -13.21 1.71
CA ALA A 162 -8.65 -14.17 2.80
C ALA A 162 -9.18 -13.56 4.09
N ALA A 163 -10.20 -14.18 4.71
CA ALA A 163 -10.79 -13.75 5.97
C ALA A 163 -10.34 -14.62 7.14
N LEU A 164 -10.00 -13.97 8.26
CA LEU A 164 -9.46 -14.57 9.48
C LEU A 164 -10.47 -14.47 10.63
N LYS A 165 -10.79 -15.60 11.27
CA LYS A 165 -11.63 -15.66 12.48
C LYS A 165 -10.82 -15.49 13.76
N ALA A 166 -11.51 -15.25 14.88
CA ALA A 166 -10.89 -15.09 16.19
C ALA A 166 -10.16 -16.35 16.70
N ASP A 167 -10.63 -17.54 16.33
CA ASP A 167 -9.93 -18.81 16.61
C ASP A 167 -8.68 -19.01 15.72
N GLY A 168 -8.49 -18.15 14.73
CA GLY A 168 -7.41 -18.20 13.77
C GLY A 168 -7.67 -19.12 12.59
N SER A 169 -8.90 -19.56 12.33
CA SER A 169 -9.26 -20.23 11.07
C SER A 169 -9.38 -19.24 9.90
N ILE A 170 -9.11 -19.72 8.68
CA ILE A 170 -9.02 -18.89 7.47
C ILE A 170 -9.98 -19.42 6.40
N THR A 171 -10.64 -18.51 5.70
CA THR A 171 -11.40 -18.81 4.48
C THR A 171 -10.98 -17.85 3.38
N ALA A 172 -10.72 -18.37 2.17
CA ALA A 172 -10.37 -17.56 1.01
C ALA A 172 -11.42 -17.68 -0.10
N TRP A 173 -11.52 -16.64 -0.93
CA TRP A 173 -12.36 -16.59 -2.12
C TRP A 173 -11.79 -15.62 -3.16
N GLY A 174 -12.27 -15.69 -4.41
CA GLY A 174 -11.76 -14.94 -5.55
C GLY A 174 -10.96 -15.82 -6.52
N ASP A 175 -10.05 -15.23 -7.29
CA ASP A 175 -9.21 -15.96 -8.24
C ASP A 175 -8.34 -17.01 -7.53
N SER A 176 -8.45 -18.27 -7.95
CA SER A 176 -7.70 -19.38 -7.34
C SER A 176 -6.19 -19.26 -7.57
N GLY A 177 -5.78 -18.73 -8.73
CA GLY A 177 -4.39 -18.44 -9.04
C GLY A 177 -3.76 -17.44 -8.08
N SER A 178 -4.56 -16.50 -7.57
CA SER A 178 -4.17 -15.44 -6.65
C SER A 178 -4.40 -15.78 -5.17
N GLY A 179 -4.67 -17.05 -4.84
CA GLY A 179 -4.89 -17.51 -3.47
C GLY A 179 -6.35 -17.44 -3.00
N GLY A 180 -7.31 -17.30 -3.92
CA GLY A 180 -8.75 -17.36 -3.66
C GLY A 180 -9.28 -18.77 -3.36
N SER A 181 -8.41 -19.78 -3.39
CA SER A 181 -8.68 -21.14 -2.94
C SER A 181 -7.55 -21.67 -2.06
N ASP A 182 -7.76 -22.84 -1.46
CA ASP A 182 -6.71 -23.60 -0.77
C ASP A 182 -6.06 -22.90 0.43
N ALA A 183 -6.82 -22.02 1.08
CA ALA A 183 -6.45 -21.48 2.38
C ALA A 183 -6.14 -22.62 3.36
N PRO A 184 -5.09 -22.48 4.21
CA PRO A 184 -4.62 -23.57 5.03
C PRO A 184 -5.66 -23.97 6.08
N ALA A 185 -5.90 -25.28 6.17
CA ALA A 185 -6.81 -25.83 7.17
C ALA A 185 -6.31 -25.63 8.61
N GLY A 186 -7.24 -25.71 9.55
CA GLY A 186 -6.99 -25.60 10.98
C GLY A 186 -7.14 -24.17 11.52
N SER A 187 -6.62 -23.97 12.73
CA SER A 187 -6.78 -22.73 13.50
C SER A 187 -5.45 -22.29 14.12
N GLY A 188 -5.49 -21.18 14.88
CA GLY A 188 -4.33 -20.61 15.56
C GLY A 188 -3.46 -19.69 14.70
N TYR A 189 -3.89 -19.35 13.47
CA TYR A 189 -3.27 -18.27 12.71
C TYR A 189 -3.63 -16.92 13.34
N THR A 190 -2.66 -16.04 13.44
CA THR A 190 -2.80 -14.74 14.11
C THR A 190 -2.77 -13.58 13.12
N LYS A 191 -2.14 -13.80 11.95
CA LYS A 191 -1.98 -12.76 10.93
C LYS A 191 -1.75 -13.38 9.56
N ILE A 192 -2.23 -12.69 8.53
CA ILE A 192 -1.99 -13.02 7.13
C ILE A 192 -1.19 -11.87 6.50
N TYR A 193 -0.33 -12.22 5.56
CA TYR A 193 0.48 -11.33 4.75
C TYR A 193 0.28 -11.71 3.28
N SER A 194 0.49 -10.77 2.38
CA SER A 194 0.26 -10.98 0.95
C SER A 194 1.43 -10.46 0.11
N THR A 195 1.73 -11.17 -0.97
CA THR A 195 2.36 -10.63 -2.17
C THR A 195 1.26 -10.19 -3.14
N GLY A 196 1.61 -9.87 -4.40
CA GLY A 196 0.62 -9.55 -5.43
C GLY A 196 -0.36 -10.69 -5.70
N THR A 197 0.05 -11.96 -5.60
CA THR A 197 -0.80 -13.13 -5.96
C THR A 197 -0.67 -14.34 -5.01
N ALA A 198 -0.05 -14.17 -3.84
CA ALA A 198 0.03 -15.22 -2.83
C ALA A 198 -0.17 -14.69 -1.41
N PHE A 199 -0.55 -15.59 -0.50
CA PHE A 199 -0.71 -15.31 0.92
C PHE A 199 0.26 -16.12 1.76
N ALA A 200 0.62 -15.60 2.92
CA ALA A 200 1.34 -16.28 3.99
C ALA A 200 0.68 -16.02 5.35
N ALA A 201 0.25 -17.08 6.04
CA ALA A 201 -0.36 -17.01 7.37
C ALA A 201 0.64 -17.41 8.47
N LEU A 202 0.71 -16.60 9.52
CA LEU A 202 1.61 -16.73 10.66
C LEU A 202 0.84 -17.17 11.92
N LYS A 203 1.32 -18.21 12.59
CA LYS A 203 0.80 -18.65 13.90
C LYS A 203 1.54 -17.99 15.08
N ALA A 204 0.96 -18.13 16.27
CA ALA A 204 1.54 -17.58 17.51
C ALA A 204 2.90 -18.22 17.89
N ASP A 205 3.13 -19.48 17.52
CA ASP A 205 4.43 -20.15 17.68
C ASP A 205 5.46 -19.73 16.62
N GLY A 206 5.05 -18.87 15.68
CA GLY A 206 5.87 -18.39 14.59
C GLY A 206 5.96 -19.34 13.39
N SER A 207 5.19 -20.43 13.33
CA SER A 207 5.11 -21.26 12.13
C SER A 207 4.32 -20.57 11.00
N ILE A 208 4.68 -20.87 9.75
CA ILE A 208 4.14 -20.21 8.56
C ILE A 208 3.50 -21.23 7.60
N LYS A 209 2.38 -20.86 6.99
CA LYS A 209 1.81 -21.55 5.82
C LYS A 209 1.55 -20.56 4.70
N ALA A 210 1.93 -20.91 3.48
CA ALA A 210 1.68 -20.11 2.29
C ALA A 210 0.77 -20.85 1.31
N TRP A 211 0.02 -20.09 0.50
CA TRP A 211 -0.84 -20.57 -0.58
C TRP A 211 -1.03 -19.49 -1.65
N GLY A 212 -1.56 -19.86 -2.82
CA GLY A 212 -1.68 -18.99 -3.99
C GLY A 212 -0.62 -19.28 -5.06
N TYR A 213 -0.27 -18.29 -5.88
CA TYR A 213 0.63 -18.50 -7.00
C TYR A 213 2.05 -18.91 -6.54
N SER A 214 2.52 -20.06 -7.00
CA SER A 214 3.77 -20.67 -6.52
C SER A 214 4.99 -19.78 -6.73
N ARG A 215 5.09 -19.12 -7.90
CA ARG A 215 6.21 -18.23 -8.21
C ARG A 215 6.21 -16.95 -7.38
N SER A 216 5.05 -16.51 -6.90
CA SER A 216 4.94 -15.34 -6.00
C SER A 216 4.98 -15.72 -4.51
N GLY A 217 5.50 -16.90 -4.19
CA GLY A 217 5.67 -17.37 -2.80
C GLY A 217 4.48 -18.11 -2.20
N GLY A 218 3.51 -18.52 -3.03
CA GLY A 218 2.39 -19.38 -2.61
C GLY A 218 2.80 -20.79 -2.20
N THR A 219 4.07 -21.18 -2.45
CA THR A 219 4.70 -22.39 -1.95
C THR A 219 6.11 -22.09 -1.43
N GLY A 220 6.73 -23.02 -0.73
CA GLY A 220 8.13 -22.89 -0.28
C GLY A 220 8.34 -22.11 1.02
N ALA A 221 7.26 -21.78 1.76
CA ALA A 221 7.37 -21.21 3.09
C ALA A 221 8.21 -22.10 4.04
N PRO A 222 8.94 -21.51 4.99
CA PRO A 222 9.79 -22.26 5.93
C PRO A 222 8.98 -23.24 6.78
N THR A 223 9.62 -24.36 7.14
CA THR A 223 8.99 -25.46 7.89
C THR A 223 9.22 -25.39 9.40
N ASP A 224 10.16 -24.56 9.84
CA ASP A 224 10.44 -24.28 11.25
C ASP A 224 9.56 -23.13 11.79
N SER A 225 9.80 -22.75 13.05
CA SER A 225 8.98 -21.80 13.79
C SER A 225 9.83 -20.69 14.45
N GLY A 226 9.20 -19.83 15.25
CA GLY A 226 9.86 -18.70 15.91
C GLY A 226 9.94 -17.42 15.06
N TYR A 227 9.28 -17.38 13.90
CA TYR A 227 9.12 -16.15 13.14
C TYR A 227 8.14 -15.20 13.85
N THR A 228 8.50 -13.92 13.90
CA THR A 228 7.70 -12.88 14.57
C THR A 228 7.00 -11.96 13.57
N LYS A 229 7.51 -11.88 12.34
CA LYS A 229 7.00 -10.97 11.31
C LYS A 229 7.33 -11.47 9.91
N ILE A 230 6.45 -11.16 8.97
CA ILE A 230 6.67 -11.40 7.54
C ILE A 230 6.61 -10.05 6.83
N TYR A 231 7.42 -9.91 5.80
CA TYR A 231 7.49 -8.79 4.87
C TYR A 231 7.35 -9.34 3.46
N SER A 232 6.91 -8.51 2.52
CA SER A 232 6.67 -8.92 1.14
C SER A 232 7.14 -7.87 0.14
N THR A 233 7.58 -8.36 -1.01
CA THR A 233 7.62 -7.64 -2.29
C THR A 233 6.37 -8.03 -3.10
N ASP A 234 6.30 -7.68 -4.38
CA ASP A 234 5.16 -8.11 -5.22
C ASP A 234 5.16 -9.63 -5.48
N SER A 235 6.31 -10.30 -5.38
CA SER A 235 6.43 -11.74 -5.69
C SER A 235 7.33 -12.55 -4.76
N ALA A 236 7.78 -12.01 -3.63
CA ALA A 236 8.53 -12.76 -2.62
C ALA A 236 8.16 -12.36 -1.19
N PHE A 237 8.47 -13.26 -0.26
CA PHE A 237 8.32 -13.05 1.17
C PHE A 237 9.67 -13.11 1.88
N ALA A 238 9.80 -12.35 2.96
CA ALA A 238 10.90 -12.40 3.91
C ALA A 238 10.34 -12.50 5.35
N ALA A 239 10.65 -13.58 6.06
CA ALA A 239 10.24 -13.80 7.44
C ALA A 239 11.39 -13.53 8.42
N LEU A 240 11.09 -12.80 9.50
CA LEU A 240 12.04 -12.34 10.51
C LEU A 240 11.78 -13.01 11.87
N LYS A 241 12.81 -13.62 12.45
CA LYS A 241 12.79 -14.17 13.81
C LYS A 241 13.17 -13.15 14.88
N ALA A 242 12.91 -13.48 16.14
CA ALA A 242 13.22 -12.62 17.28
C ALA A 242 14.73 -12.37 17.48
N ASP A 243 15.57 -13.33 17.08
CA ASP A 243 17.03 -13.15 17.08
C ASP A 243 17.51 -12.27 15.92
N GLY A 244 16.62 -11.91 15.00
CA GLY A 244 16.89 -11.10 13.82
C GLY A 244 17.34 -11.89 12.60
N SER A 245 17.34 -13.22 12.62
CA SER A 245 17.61 -14.02 11.41
C SER A 245 16.45 -13.96 10.41
N ILE A 246 16.79 -14.04 9.12
CA ILE A 246 15.86 -13.85 8.00
C ILE A 246 15.78 -15.13 7.15
N THR A 247 14.58 -15.50 6.73
CA THR A 247 14.35 -16.55 5.74
C THR A 247 13.45 -16.02 4.63
N VAL A 248 13.79 -16.32 3.38
CA VAL A 248 13.07 -15.82 2.20
C VAL A 248 12.55 -16.98 1.33
N TRP A 249 11.48 -16.72 0.59
CA TRP A 249 10.95 -17.61 -0.43
C TRP A 249 10.11 -16.83 -1.46
N GLY A 250 9.85 -17.45 -2.60
CA GLY A 250 9.13 -16.84 -3.74
C GLY A 250 10.03 -16.61 -4.94
N ASP A 251 9.74 -15.60 -5.75
CA ASP A 251 10.47 -15.33 -6.99
C ASP A 251 11.92 -14.90 -6.68
N PRO A 252 12.94 -15.57 -7.25
CA PRO A 252 14.34 -15.23 -7.02
C PRO A 252 14.69 -13.78 -7.37
N GLY A 253 14.18 -13.26 -8.48
CA GLY A 253 14.43 -11.90 -8.94
C GLY A 253 13.76 -10.83 -8.08
N SER A 254 12.78 -11.22 -7.25
CA SER A 254 12.04 -10.35 -6.34
C SER A 254 12.50 -10.46 -4.88
N GLY A 255 13.65 -11.11 -4.64
CA GLY A 255 14.22 -11.31 -3.30
C GLY A 255 13.79 -12.59 -2.59
N GLY A 256 13.25 -13.57 -3.33
CA GLY A 256 12.88 -14.89 -2.82
C GLY A 256 14.06 -15.82 -2.53
N ILE A 257 15.28 -15.39 -2.81
CA ILE A 257 16.55 -16.06 -2.48
C ILE A 257 17.56 -15.04 -1.94
N ASP A 258 18.72 -15.53 -1.49
CA ASP A 258 19.88 -14.71 -1.11
C ASP A 258 19.62 -13.67 -0.01
N ALA A 259 18.79 -14.05 0.98
CA ALA A 259 18.65 -13.25 2.20
C ALA A 259 20.02 -13.04 2.88
N PRO A 260 20.24 -11.87 3.51
CA PRO A 260 21.49 -11.59 4.19
C PRO A 260 21.69 -12.57 5.35
N ALA A 261 22.91 -13.11 5.42
CA ALA A 261 23.30 -14.00 6.50
C ALA A 261 23.40 -13.25 7.85
N GLY A 262 23.26 -14.00 8.94
CA GLY A 262 23.43 -13.47 10.29
C GLY A 262 22.12 -13.23 11.04
N SER A 263 22.22 -12.42 12.09
CA SER A 263 21.15 -12.12 13.04
C SER A 263 21.30 -10.68 13.54
N GLY A 264 20.37 -10.21 14.38
CA GLY A 264 20.34 -8.83 14.88
C GLY A 264 19.61 -7.83 13.99
N TYR A 265 19.11 -8.25 12.82
CA TYR A 265 18.22 -7.41 12.02
C TYR A 265 16.89 -7.21 12.76
N THR A 266 16.44 -5.96 12.90
CA THR A 266 15.20 -5.64 13.63
C THR A 266 14.04 -5.32 12.70
N LYS A 267 14.34 -4.96 11.45
CA LYS A 267 13.34 -4.54 10.46
C LYS A 267 13.83 -4.78 9.04
N ILE A 268 12.90 -5.22 8.19
CA ILE A 268 13.07 -5.31 6.74
C ILE A 268 12.24 -4.20 6.09
N TYR A 269 12.80 -3.60 5.04
CA TYR A 269 12.15 -2.63 4.15
C TYR A 269 11.98 -3.29 2.78
N SER A 270 10.92 -2.94 2.05
CA SER A 270 10.65 -3.52 0.74
C SER A 270 10.08 -2.52 -0.25
N ASN A 271 10.28 -2.82 -1.53
CA ASN A 271 9.51 -2.28 -2.66
C ASN A 271 8.90 -3.44 -3.46
N GLU A 272 8.48 -3.25 -4.72
CA GLU A 272 7.87 -4.33 -5.50
C GLU A 272 8.85 -5.45 -5.87
N ASN A 273 10.17 -5.19 -5.88
CA ASN A 273 11.16 -6.11 -6.47
C ASN A 273 12.32 -6.46 -5.53
N ALA A 274 12.48 -5.77 -4.41
CA ALA A 274 13.64 -5.92 -3.55
C ALA A 274 13.33 -5.66 -2.08
N PHE A 275 14.22 -6.18 -1.24
CA PHE A 275 14.25 -5.94 0.19
C PHE A 275 15.54 -5.23 0.58
N ALA A 276 15.50 -4.51 1.70
CA ALA A 276 16.65 -3.90 2.34
C ALA A 276 16.58 -4.01 3.86
N VAL A 277 17.72 -4.08 4.52
CA VAL A 277 17.87 -4.01 5.98
C VAL A 277 18.81 -2.87 6.34
N LEU A 278 18.52 -2.21 7.46
CA LEU A 278 19.40 -1.20 8.07
C LEU A 278 20.18 -1.86 9.20
N GLU A 279 21.50 -1.78 9.15
CA GLU A 279 22.40 -2.36 10.13
C GLU A 279 22.67 -1.41 11.31
N ALA A 280 23.30 -1.92 12.37
CA ALA A 280 23.50 -1.15 13.61
C ALA A 280 24.43 0.06 13.44
N ASP A 281 25.37 0.01 12.49
CA ASP A 281 26.24 1.13 12.12
C ASP A 281 25.59 2.08 11.10
N GLY A 282 24.35 1.79 10.69
CA GLY A 282 23.61 2.52 9.69
C GLY A 282 24.01 2.23 8.25
N SER A 283 24.79 1.16 7.99
CA SER A 283 24.97 0.63 6.63
C SER A 283 23.72 -0.13 6.16
N ILE A 284 23.63 -0.38 4.85
CA ILE A 284 22.45 -0.96 4.21
C ILE A 284 22.84 -2.16 3.38
N THR A 285 22.23 -3.31 3.69
CA THR A 285 22.30 -4.51 2.86
C THR A 285 20.98 -4.69 2.13
N MET A 286 21.02 -4.90 0.81
CA MET A 286 19.85 -5.17 -0.02
C MET A 286 19.96 -6.51 -0.74
N TRP A 287 18.82 -7.09 -1.09
CA TRP A 287 18.73 -8.28 -1.92
C TRP A 287 17.42 -8.29 -2.72
N GLY A 288 17.34 -9.18 -3.71
CA GLY A 288 16.37 -9.08 -4.79
C GLY A 288 16.88 -8.17 -5.92
N TRP A 289 16.00 -7.82 -6.85
CA TRP A 289 16.30 -7.05 -8.06
C TRP A 289 17.15 -7.83 -9.10
N GLY A 290 16.48 -8.70 -9.88
CA GLY A 290 17.11 -9.54 -10.90
C GLY A 290 17.51 -8.89 -12.24
N GLY A 291 17.72 -7.56 -12.30
CA GLY A 291 18.12 -6.84 -13.53
C GLY A 291 19.56 -6.36 -13.45
N ALA A 292 20.42 -6.84 -14.34
CA ALA A 292 21.87 -6.63 -14.36
C ALA A 292 22.34 -5.26 -14.93
N ASP A 293 21.43 -4.31 -15.16
CA ASP A 293 21.67 -3.29 -16.20
C ASP A 293 21.67 -1.84 -15.70
N ASP A 294 21.52 -1.57 -14.39
CA ASP A 294 21.55 -0.20 -13.86
C ASP A 294 22.44 -0.08 -12.61
N GLU A 295 23.53 0.69 -12.69
CA GLU A 295 24.41 1.03 -11.54
C GLU A 295 23.63 1.63 -10.35
N ALA A 296 22.52 2.30 -10.65
CA ALA A 296 21.61 2.85 -9.65
C ALA A 296 20.90 1.75 -8.83
N SER A 297 20.93 0.49 -9.22
CA SER A 297 20.28 -0.62 -8.49
C SER A 297 21.02 -1.08 -7.24
N SER A 298 22.22 -0.58 -6.95
CA SER A 298 23.00 -1.00 -5.79
C SER A 298 22.71 -0.17 -4.53
N ALA A 299 22.69 -0.82 -3.37
CA ALA A 299 22.57 -0.12 -2.08
C ALA A 299 23.80 0.79 -1.84
N PRO A 300 23.62 1.90 -1.11
CA PRO A 300 24.73 2.78 -0.78
C PRO A 300 25.80 2.06 0.05
N THR A 301 27.06 2.39 -0.21
CA THR A 301 28.24 1.74 0.41
C THR A 301 28.71 2.43 1.70
N ASP A 302 28.17 3.61 2.00
CA ASP A 302 28.44 4.35 3.23
C ASP A 302 27.43 4.02 4.34
N SER A 303 27.71 4.50 5.55
CA SER A 303 26.93 4.20 6.76
C SER A 303 26.40 5.47 7.44
N GLY A 304 25.78 5.30 8.61
CA GLY A 304 25.15 6.39 9.37
C GLY A 304 23.72 6.74 8.94
N TYR A 305 23.09 5.91 8.10
CA TYR A 305 21.66 6.03 7.83
C TYR A 305 20.84 5.63 9.05
N THR A 306 19.69 6.28 9.21
CA THR A 306 18.79 6.07 10.35
C THR A 306 17.41 5.53 9.93
N LYS A 307 17.04 5.75 8.67
CA LYS A 307 15.75 5.35 8.10
C LYS A 307 15.89 5.03 6.62
N ILE A 308 15.10 4.06 6.17
CA ILE A 308 14.89 3.74 4.75
C ILE A 308 13.41 3.99 4.42
N TYR A 309 13.17 4.54 3.24
CA TYR A 309 11.89 4.80 2.60
C TYR A 309 11.88 4.12 1.23
N SER A 310 10.72 3.83 0.68
CA SER A 310 10.59 3.21 -0.64
C SER A 310 9.39 3.75 -1.41
N ASN A 311 9.51 3.69 -2.72
CA ASN A 311 8.37 3.59 -3.65
C ASN A 311 8.40 2.21 -4.31
N ASN A 312 7.63 1.98 -5.37
CA ASN A 312 7.53 0.67 -6.02
C ASN A 312 8.87 0.21 -6.64
N TRP A 313 9.73 1.15 -7.03
CA TRP A 313 10.92 0.88 -7.85
C TRP A 313 12.22 1.40 -7.25
N SER A 314 12.20 2.05 -6.09
CA SER A 314 13.36 2.77 -5.56
C SER A 314 13.31 2.87 -4.05
N PHE A 315 14.47 3.04 -3.48
CA PHE A 315 14.69 3.26 -2.06
C PHE A 315 15.37 4.61 -1.84
N VAL A 316 15.16 5.13 -0.63
CA VAL A 316 15.79 6.36 -0.15
C VAL A 316 16.19 6.17 1.30
N ALA A 317 17.42 6.51 1.65
CA ALA A 317 17.90 6.48 3.02
C ALA A 317 18.19 7.88 3.53
N LEU A 318 17.90 8.10 4.82
CA LEU A 318 18.01 9.38 5.52
C LEU A 318 19.00 9.26 6.69
N LYS A 319 20.01 10.13 6.73
CA LYS A 319 20.93 10.26 7.87
C LYS A 319 20.40 11.22 8.92
N ALA A 320 21.04 11.22 10.10
CA ALA A 320 20.63 12.07 11.22
C ALA A 320 20.78 13.58 10.95
N ASP A 321 21.72 13.97 10.09
CA ASP A 321 21.90 15.35 9.64
C ASP A 321 20.89 15.76 8.56
N GLY A 322 20.02 14.85 8.15
CA GLY A 322 19.02 15.06 7.10
C GLY A 322 19.57 14.94 5.69
N SER A 323 20.78 14.42 5.49
CA SER A 323 21.29 14.07 4.15
C SER A 323 20.58 12.83 3.61
N ILE A 324 20.38 12.81 2.28
CA ILE A 324 19.57 11.82 1.58
C ILE A 324 20.41 11.11 0.52
N THR A 325 20.27 9.78 0.46
CA THR A 325 20.80 8.97 -0.63
C THR A 325 19.69 8.12 -1.22
N ALA A 326 19.53 8.13 -2.54
CA ALA A 326 18.56 7.32 -3.25
C ALA A 326 19.25 6.28 -4.15
N TRP A 327 18.59 5.14 -4.33
CA TRP A 327 18.99 4.08 -5.24
C TRP A 327 17.75 3.31 -5.74
N GLY A 328 17.89 2.59 -6.84
CA GLY A 328 16.87 1.84 -7.56
C GLY A 328 16.66 2.36 -8.98
N GLY A 329 15.44 2.21 -9.50
CA GLY A 329 15.09 2.59 -10.87
C GLY A 329 15.41 4.05 -11.20
N PHE A 330 16.24 4.27 -12.22
CA PHE A 330 16.75 5.57 -12.63
C PHE A 330 15.65 6.63 -12.82
N ASN A 331 14.58 6.27 -13.53
CA ASN A 331 13.45 7.18 -13.81
C ASN A 331 12.41 7.27 -12.68
N ASN A 332 12.61 6.54 -11.58
CA ASN A 332 11.62 6.38 -10.52
C ASN A 332 12.12 6.92 -9.16
N GLY A 333 13.07 7.85 -9.19
CA GLY A 333 13.61 8.48 -7.99
C GLY A 333 14.77 7.71 -7.36
N GLY A 334 15.29 6.67 -8.03
CA GLY A 334 16.53 6.00 -7.65
C GLY A 334 17.79 6.86 -7.89
N THR A 335 17.67 7.96 -8.64
CA THR A 335 18.71 8.98 -8.79
C THR A 335 18.12 10.38 -8.66
N GLY A 336 18.97 11.40 -8.54
CA GLY A 336 18.54 12.80 -8.49
C GLY A 336 18.01 13.27 -7.13
N ALA A 337 18.34 12.54 -6.06
CA ALA A 337 18.08 13.00 -4.69
C ALA A 337 18.79 14.35 -4.40
N PRO A 338 18.21 15.19 -3.52
CA PRO A 338 18.83 16.45 -3.13
C PRO A 338 20.21 16.25 -2.50
N THR A 339 21.13 17.18 -2.78
CA THR A 339 22.53 17.11 -2.30
C THR A 339 22.76 17.89 -1.01
N ASP A 340 21.81 18.71 -0.60
CA ASP A 340 21.80 19.42 0.67
C ASP A 340 21.17 18.59 1.80
N SER A 341 21.29 19.09 3.04
CA SER A 341 20.86 18.39 4.25
C SER A 341 19.76 19.14 5.01
N GLY A 342 19.36 18.63 6.17
CA GLY A 342 18.29 19.20 7.01
C GLY A 342 16.89 18.69 6.69
N TYR A 343 16.75 17.66 5.83
CA TYR A 343 15.47 16.99 5.63
C TYR A 343 15.10 16.15 6.85
N ILE A 344 13.85 16.23 7.26
CA ILE A 344 13.34 15.53 8.45
C ILE A 344 12.38 14.39 8.09
N LYS A 345 11.84 14.41 6.86
CA LYS A 345 10.84 13.43 6.39
C LYS A 345 10.85 13.28 4.89
N ILE A 346 10.59 12.06 4.42
CA ILE A 346 10.44 11.70 3.00
C ILE A 346 9.05 11.08 2.80
N TYR A 347 8.45 11.39 1.67
CA TYR A 347 7.19 10.88 1.15
C TYR A 347 7.42 10.30 -0.26
N SER A 348 6.58 9.38 -0.70
CA SER A 348 6.70 8.72 -1.99
C SER A 348 5.35 8.59 -2.73
N THR A 349 5.38 8.66 -4.06
CA THR A 349 4.36 8.04 -4.94
C THR A 349 4.84 6.64 -5.33
N MET A 350 4.19 6.00 -6.30
CA MET A 350 4.75 4.81 -6.96
C MET A 350 6.07 5.08 -7.71
N TYR A 351 6.35 6.33 -8.15
CA TYR A 351 7.42 6.65 -9.11
C TYR A 351 8.29 7.86 -8.74
N ALA A 352 8.04 8.53 -7.61
CA ALA A 352 8.72 9.74 -7.21
C ALA A 352 8.82 9.86 -5.69
N PHE A 353 9.66 10.79 -5.22
CA PHE A 353 9.81 11.15 -3.82
C PHE A 353 9.66 12.65 -3.62
N ALA A 354 9.26 13.03 -2.40
CA ALA A 354 9.31 14.40 -1.91
C ALA A 354 9.89 14.41 -0.49
N ALA A 355 10.89 15.25 -0.25
CA ALA A 355 11.51 15.44 1.06
C ALA A 355 11.18 16.82 1.63
N VAL A 356 10.97 16.88 2.95
CA VAL A 356 10.54 18.08 3.67
C VAL A 356 11.55 18.43 4.75
N LYS A 357 11.90 19.73 4.84
CA LYS A 357 12.74 20.31 5.90
C LYS A 357 11.88 20.85 7.05
N ALA A 358 12.52 21.12 8.18
CA ALA A 358 11.84 21.65 9.37
C ALA A 358 11.21 23.04 9.16
N ASP A 359 11.73 23.82 8.21
CA ASP A 359 11.18 25.12 7.80
C ASP A 359 10.03 25.02 6.79
N GLY A 360 9.58 23.80 6.47
CA GLY A 360 8.50 23.54 5.51
C GLY A 360 8.97 23.44 4.06
N SER A 361 10.24 23.72 3.75
CA SER A 361 10.76 23.63 2.38
C SER A 361 10.66 22.21 1.83
N ILE A 362 10.23 22.09 0.57
CA ILE A 362 10.00 20.79 -0.09
C ILE A 362 10.89 20.66 -1.32
N THR A 363 11.48 19.47 -1.50
CA THR A 363 12.19 19.09 -2.72
C THR A 363 11.65 17.77 -3.24
N ALA A 364 11.28 17.71 -4.51
CA ALA A 364 10.79 16.49 -5.16
C ALA A 364 11.74 16.03 -6.27
N TRP A 365 11.83 14.71 -6.46
CA TRP A 365 12.63 14.09 -7.52
C TRP A 365 12.03 12.75 -7.97
N GLY A 366 12.51 12.23 -9.10
CA GLY A 366 12.00 11.03 -9.76
C GLY A 366 11.25 11.38 -11.05
N SER A 367 10.25 10.57 -11.42
CA SER A 367 9.56 10.73 -12.71
C SER A 367 8.86 12.10 -12.80
N PRO A 368 9.24 13.00 -13.72
CA PRO A 368 8.71 14.38 -13.74
C PRO A 368 7.19 14.45 -13.85
N ASN A 369 6.61 13.62 -14.73
CA ASN A 369 5.17 13.59 -14.96
C ASN A 369 4.39 12.80 -13.90
N ARG A 370 5.09 12.18 -12.94
CA ARG A 370 4.49 11.42 -11.83
C ARG A 370 4.94 11.99 -10.48
N GLY A 371 5.15 13.31 -10.48
CA GLY A 371 5.38 14.13 -9.31
C GLY A 371 6.83 14.30 -8.88
N GLY A 372 7.79 13.92 -9.73
CA GLY A 372 9.22 14.17 -9.54
C GLY A 372 9.65 15.63 -9.73
N THR A 373 8.73 16.55 -10.04
CA THR A 373 9.03 17.99 -10.16
C THR A 373 7.98 18.85 -9.46
N ILE A 374 8.42 19.97 -8.86
CA ILE A 374 7.56 21.01 -8.29
C ILE A 374 7.54 22.16 -9.30
N SER A 375 6.38 22.48 -9.89
CA SER A 375 6.33 23.35 -11.07
C SER A 375 6.37 24.86 -10.81
N THR A 376 6.33 25.36 -9.56
CA THR A 376 6.64 26.76 -9.24
C THR A 376 7.09 26.93 -7.77
N ALA A 377 8.13 27.74 -7.54
CA ALA A 377 8.81 27.91 -6.25
C ALA A 377 8.11 28.84 -5.23
N THR A 378 6.86 29.25 -5.47
CA THR A 378 6.22 30.33 -4.68
C THR A 378 5.14 29.92 -3.68
N ASP A 379 4.69 28.66 -3.61
CA ASP A 379 3.43 28.34 -2.89
C ASP A 379 3.50 27.22 -1.82
N LEU A 380 4.66 26.89 -1.25
CA LEU A 380 4.75 25.78 -0.28
C LEU A 380 5.48 26.11 1.03
N ASN A 381 5.25 27.30 1.60
CA ASN A 381 5.41 27.45 3.06
C ASN A 381 4.25 26.72 3.73
N ILE A 382 4.50 25.49 4.15
CA ILE A 382 3.62 24.79 5.10
C ILE A 382 4.07 25.25 6.48
N ASP A 383 3.44 26.30 7.00
CA ASP A 383 3.61 26.68 8.40
C ASP A 383 3.02 25.55 9.28
N TYR A 384 3.88 24.99 10.14
CA TYR A 384 3.56 23.91 11.08
C TYR A 384 2.73 24.37 12.28
#